data_AF-A0A5P2BRJ6-F1
#
_entry.id   AF-A0A5P2BRJ6-F1
#
_cell.length_a   1.000
_cell.length_b   1.000
_cell.length_c   1.000
_cell.angle_alpha   90.00
_cell.angle_beta   90.00
_cell.angle_gamma   90.00
#
_symmetry.space_group_name_H-M   'P 1'
#
loop_
_entity.id
_entity.type
_entity.pdbx_description
1 polymer ?
#
loop_
_entity_poly.entity_id
_entity_poly.type
_entity_poly.pdbx_seq_one_letter_code
_entity_poly.pdbx_strand_id
1 'polypeptide(L)'
;MNHRITTTGLLLACAFALTSCSSSDDKTDAEPKPKPSAAEPTQKQKDDAVRSAGLPPKPDAAEQAKLIRALQAAAPNVVRYEDRAVDASRNQCMAINGKAKRLNWLASQRFTYKDVMTTEGQGAKINEALRATGFCEV
;
A
#
# COMPACT_ATOMS: atom_id res chain seq x y z
N MET A 1 43.19 25.86 8.42
CA MET A 1 44.11 24.72 8.58
C MET A 1 43.37 23.47 8.11
N ASN A 2 44.03 22.76 7.20
CA ASN A 2 43.46 21.77 6.32
C ASN A 2 43.72 20.38 6.89
N HIS A 3 42.73 19.49 6.87
CA HIS A 3 43.02 18.06 6.76
C HIS A 3 42.35 17.53 5.49
N ARG A 4 43.18 17.46 4.45
CA ARG A 4 42.98 16.62 3.28
C ARG A 4 43.35 15.19 3.70
N ILE A 5 42.46 14.22 3.50
CA ILE A 5 42.89 12.86 3.16
C ILE A 5 41.96 12.32 2.08
N THR A 6 42.58 12.08 0.94
CA THR A 6 42.07 11.50 -0.30
C THR A 6 42.21 9.98 -0.22
N THR A 7 41.18 9.22 -0.58
CA THR A 7 41.38 7.85 -1.08
C THR A 7 40.32 7.48 -2.11
N THR A 8 40.81 7.39 -3.33
CA THR A 8 40.18 6.92 -4.57
C THR A 8 39.97 5.41 -4.52
N GLY A 9 38.86 4.91 -5.08
CA GLY A 9 38.58 3.48 -5.22
C GLY A 9 37.42 3.21 -6.18
N LEU A 10 37.70 3.40 -7.47
CA LEU A 10 36.87 3.10 -8.63
C LEU A 10 36.60 1.58 -8.73
N LEU A 11 35.36 1.18 -9.05
CA LEU A 11 35.05 0.15 -10.06
C LEU A 11 33.53 0.07 -10.29
N LEU A 12 33.14 0.65 -11.41
CA LEU A 12 31.81 0.68 -11.99
C LEU A 12 31.83 -0.26 -13.20
N ALA A 13 31.05 -1.35 -13.19
CA ALA A 13 30.54 -2.03 -14.40
C ALA A 13 29.71 -3.28 -14.03
N CYS A 14 28.39 -3.14 -13.99
CA CYS A 14 27.49 -4.27 -14.21
C CYS A 14 26.78 -4.04 -15.55
N ALA A 15 27.44 -4.44 -16.63
CA ALA A 15 26.83 -4.54 -17.94
C ALA A 15 25.93 -5.77 -17.97
N PHE A 16 24.63 -5.59 -17.77
CA PHE A 16 23.66 -6.60 -18.19
C PHE A 16 23.56 -6.52 -19.71
N ALA A 17 24.10 -7.55 -20.37
CA ALA A 17 23.91 -7.79 -21.79
C ALA A 17 22.41 -8.00 -22.05
N LEU A 18 21.77 -7.02 -22.68
CA LEU A 18 20.50 -7.22 -23.38
C LEU A 18 20.79 -8.19 -24.54
N THR A 19 20.42 -9.45 -24.38
CA THR A 19 20.35 -10.38 -25.51
C THR A 19 19.21 -9.92 -26.40
N SER A 20 19.56 -9.05 -27.35
CA SER A 20 18.84 -8.79 -28.57
C SER A 20 18.66 -10.13 -29.30
N CYS A 21 17.51 -10.77 -29.14
CA CYS A 21 17.07 -11.82 -30.05
C CYS A 21 16.55 -11.10 -31.30
N SER A 22 17.46 -10.89 -32.26
CA SER A 22 17.14 -10.56 -33.64
C SER A 22 17.58 -11.73 -34.51
N SER A 23 16.77 -11.97 -35.55
CA SER A 23 16.92 -12.93 -36.66
C SER A 23 16.35 -14.32 -36.41
N SER A 24 15.61 -14.94 -37.32
CA SER A 24 15.07 -14.52 -38.63
C SER A 24 13.94 -15.48 -39.01
N ASP A 25 13.13 -15.03 -39.96
CA ASP A 25 11.96 -15.63 -40.60
C ASP A 25 11.97 -17.15 -40.80
N ASP A 26 10.85 -17.78 -40.45
CA ASP A 26 10.34 -18.94 -41.18
C ASP A 26 8.84 -18.72 -41.43
N LYS A 27 8.47 -18.65 -42.72
CA LYS A 27 7.09 -18.51 -43.16
C LYS A 27 6.40 -19.86 -42.95
N THR A 28 5.40 -19.89 -42.08
CA THR A 28 4.28 -20.81 -42.21
C THR A 28 3.01 -20.07 -41.78
N ASP A 29 2.15 -19.80 -42.76
CA ASP A 29 0.78 -19.33 -42.56
C ASP A 29 0.04 -20.29 -41.62
N ALA A 30 -0.18 -19.83 -40.38
CA ALA A 30 -1.24 -20.31 -39.53
C ALA A 30 -1.79 -19.10 -38.78
N GLU A 31 -2.98 -18.65 -39.17
CA GLU A 31 -3.74 -17.62 -38.46
C GLU A 31 -3.67 -17.89 -36.94
N PRO A 32 -3.25 -16.90 -36.13
CA PRO A 32 -3.38 -17.03 -34.69
C PRO A 32 -4.88 -17.11 -34.37
N LYS A 33 -5.37 -18.30 -34.03
CA LYS A 33 -6.66 -18.45 -33.38
C LYS A 33 -6.71 -17.45 -32.21
N PRO A 34 -7.76 -16.63 -32.08
CA PRO A 34 -7.85 -15.69 -30.97
C PRO A 34 -7.78 -16.50 -29.68
N LYS A 35 -6.71 -16.30 -28.90
CA LYS A 35 -6.67 -16.77 -27.52
C LYS A 35 -7.92 -16.21 -26.83
N PRO A 36 -8.64 -16.99 -26.02
CA PRO A 36 -9.70 -16.44 -25.20
C PRO A 36 -9.11 -15.29 -24.39
N SER A 37 -9.52 -14.05 -24.67
CA SER A 37 -9.23 -12.94 -23.76
C SER A 37 -9.83 -13.36 -22.42
N ALA A 38 -8.97 -13.50 -21.42
CA ALA A 38 -9.43 -13.71 -20.06
C ALA A 38 -10.41 -12.58 -19.75
N ALA A 39 -11.68 -12.94 -19.49
CA ALA A 39 -12.69 -11.97 -19.17
C ALA A 39 -12.23 -11.15 -17.96
N GLU A 40 -12.42 -9.83 -18.00
CA GLU A 40 -12.09 -9.00 -16.85
C GLU A 40 -12.86 -9.51 -15.62
N PRO A 41 -12.20 -9.63 -14.45
CA PRO A 41 -12.86 -10.08 -13.25
C PRO A 41 -13.99 -9.13 -12.88
N THR A 42 -15.12 -9.71 -12.52
CA THR A 42 -16.28 -8.98 -12.00
C THR A 42 -15.92 -8.24 -10.71
N GLN A 43 -16.70 -7.21 -10.36
CA GLN A 43 -16.49 -6.47 -9.10
C GLN A 43 -16.49 -7.41 -7.89
N LYS A 44 -17.41 -8.38 -7.87
CA LYS A 44 -17.47 -9.40 -6.82
C LYS A 44 -16.18 -10.22 -6.72
N GLN A 45 -15.61 -10.64 -7.85
CA GLN A 45 -14.33 -11.38 -7.86
C GLN A 45 -13.16 -10.51 -7.38
N LYS A 46 -13.17 -9.21 -7.68
CA LYS A 46 -12.17 -8.26 -7.16
C LYS A 46 -12.30 -8.11 -5.64
N ASP A 47 -13.52 -7.93 -5.14
CA ASP A 47 -13.79 -7.77 -3.71
C ASP A 47 -13.45 -9.05 -2.93
N ASP A 48 -13.75 -10.23 -3.48
CA ASP A 48 -13.40 -11.52 -2.90
C ASP A 48 -11.87 -11.73 -2.84
N ALA A 49 -11.14 -11.31 -3.88
CA ALA A 49 -9.68 -11.35 -3.89
C ALA A 49 -9.07 -10.38 -2.87
N VAL A 50 -9.62 -9.17 -2.75
CA VAL A 50 -9.22 -8.15 -1.76
C VAL A 50 -9.43 -8.64 -0.34
N ARG A 51 -10.57 -9.28 -0.07
CA ARG A 51 -10.89 -9.92 1.21
C ARG A 51 -9.96 -11.09 1.50
N SER A 52 -9.67 -11.92 0.50
CA SER A 52 -8.72 -13.04 0.64
C SER A 52 -7.30 -12.56 0.94
N ALA A 53 -6.93 -11.36 0.50
CA ALA A 53 -5.68 -10.69 0.85
C ALA A 53 -5.71 -10.03 2.24
N GLY A 54 -6.84 -10.08 2.96
CA GLY A 54 -7.00 -9.52 4.30
C GLY A 54 -7.23 -8.01 4.34
N LEU A 55 -7.41 -7.35 3.19
CA LEU A 55 -7.73 -5.92 3.13
C LEU A 55 -9.24 -5.74 3.30
N PRO A 56 -9.71 -4.98 4.31
CA PRO A 56 -11.14 -4.72 4.47
C PRO A 56 -11.72 -4.07 3.20
N PRO A 57 -13.00 -4.29 2.87
CA PRO A 57 -13.66 -3.59 1.77
C PRO A 57 -13.58 -2.06 1.97
N LYS A 58 -13.81 -1.30 0.90
CA LYS A 58 -13.94 0.16 1.05
C LYS A 58 -15.23 0.43 1.84
N PRO A 59 -15.20 1.27 2.90
CA PRO A 59 -16.40 1.59 3.66
C PRO A 59 -17.45 2.28 2.79
N ASP A 60 -18.72 2.09 3.14
CA ASP A 60 -19.79 2.95 2.64
C ASP A 60 -19.71 4.37 3.24
N ALA A 61 -20.61 5.26 2.83
CA ALA A 61 -20.59 6.65 3.28
C ALA A 61 -20.80 6.81 4.79
N ALA A 62 -21.63 5.97 5.41
CA ALA A 62 -21.93 6.04 6.84
C ALA A 62 -20.75 5.51 7.67
N GLU A 63 -20.17 4.39 7.24
CA GLU A 63 -18.98 3.80 7.83
C GLU A 63 -17.76 4.73 7.70
N GLN A 64 -17.59 5.36 6.53
CA GLN A 64 -16.54 6.35 6.31
C GLN A 64 -16.70 7.53 7.27
N ALA A 65 -17.90 8.11 7.41
CA ALA A 65 -18.13 9.21 8.33
C ALA A 65 -17.86 8.83 9.80
N LYS A 66 -18.20 7.60 10.20
CA LYS A 66 -17.88 7.07 11.54
C LYS A 66 -16.36 6.96 11.75
N LEU A 67 -15.66 6.38 10.77
CA LEU A 67 -14.21 6.22 10.78
C LEU A 67 -13.50 7.58 10.87
N ILE A 68 -13.85 8.53 10.00
CA ILE A 68 -13.25 9.87 9.97
C ILE A 68 -13.44 10.58 11.31
N ARG A 69 -14.62 10.49 11.94
CA ARG A 69 -14.87 11.08 13.26
C ARG A 69 -13.97 10.49 14.35
N ALA A 70 -13.79 9.17 14.34
CA ALA A 70 -12.93 8.50 15.31
C ALA A 70 -11.45 8.87 15.11
N LEU A 71 -10.98 8.93 13.86
CA LEU A 71 -9.63 9.36 13.53
C LEU A 71 -9.39 10.83 13.88
N GLN A 72 -10.35 11.71 13.62
CA GLN A 72 -10.31 13.12 14.01
C GLN A 72 -10.16 13.28 15.53
N ALA A 73 -10.84 12.44 16.33
CA ALA A 73 -10.72 12.46 17.78
C ALA A 73 -9.35 11.94 18.27
N ALA A 74 -8.79 10.93 17.60
CA ALA A 74 -7.52 10.31 17.98
C ALA A 74 -6.29 11.13 17.55
N ALA A 75 -6.30 11.64 16.32
CA ALA A 75 -5.20 12.36 15.70
C ALA A 75 -5.73 13.34 14.62
N PRO A 76 -6.19 14.54 15.00
CA PRO A 76 -6.91 15.50 14.14
C PRO A 76 -6.34 15.70 12.73
N ASN A 77 -5.02 15.85 12.61
CA ASN A 77 -4.39 16.20 11.34
C ASN A 77 -4.46 15.08 10.29
N VAL A 78 -4.71 13.83 10.70
CA VAL A 78 -4.69 12.70 9.76
C VAL A 78 -5.87 12.74 8.80
N VAL A 79 -7.03 13.25 9.20
CA VAL A 79 -8.21 13.23 8.32
C VAL A 79 -8.27 14.41 7.33
N ARG A 80 -7.25 15.27 7.29
CA ARG A 80 -7.18 16.38 6.33
C ARG A 80 -7.24 15.94 4.87
N TYR A 81 -6.87 14.69 4.61
CA TYR A 81 -7.06 14.01 3.33
C TYR A 81 -7.87 12.73 3.58
N GLU A 82 -9.19 12.85 3.68
CA GLU A 82 -10.08 11.77 4.14
C GLU A 82 -9.91 10.47 3.35
N ASP A 83 -9.84 10.53 2.01
CA ASP A 83 -9.61 9.33 1.19
C ASP A 83 -8.31 8.61 1.55
N ARG A 84 -7.24 9.37 1.82
CA ARG A 84 -5.95 8.81 2.26
C ARG A 84 -6.05 8.23 3.67
N ALA A 85 -6.82 8.86 4.55
CA ALA A 85 -7.06 8.38 5.90
C ALA A 85 -7.83 7.05 5.88
N VAL A 86 -8.83 6.91 4.99
CA VAL A 86 -9.55 5.66 4.77
C VAL A 86 -8.62 4.56 4.26
N ASP A 87 -7.81 4.83 3.24
CA ASP A 87 -6.87 3.84 2.70
C ASP A 87 -5.80 3.43 3.71
N ALA A 88 -5.25 4.39 4.46
CA ALA A 88 -4.31 4.13 5.54
C ALA A 88 -4.95 3.28 6.65
N SER A 89 -6.22 3.53 6.98
CA SER A 89 -6.98 2.73 7.95
C SER A 89 -7.17 1.29 7.48
N ARG A 90 -7.56 1.07 6.22
CA ARG A 90 -7.72 -0.28 5.66
C ARG A 90 -6.40 -1.05 5.70
N ASN A 91 -5.30 -0.42 5.31
CA ASN A 91 -3.95 -1.01 5.37
C ASN A 91 -3.51 -1.27 6.83
N GLN A 92 -3.86 -0.38 7.75
CA GLN A 92 -3.57 -0.60 9.17
C GLN A 92 -4.37 -1.76 9.75
N CYS A 93 -5.64 -1.91 9.37
CA CYS A 93 -6.46 -3.06 9.76
C CYS A 93 -5.89 -4.38 9.25
N MET A 94 -5.33 -4.45 8.04
CA MET A 94 -4.60 -5.65 7.59
C MET A 94 -3.49 -6.05 8.57
N ALA A 95 -2.71 -5.07 9.04
CA ALA A 95 -1.62 -5.33 9.97
C ALA A 95 -2.14 -5.73 11.36
N ILE A 96 -3.23 -5.12 11.82
CA ILE A 96 -3.90 -5.47 13.07
C ILE A 96 -4.41 -6.92 13.03
N ASN A 97 -5.15 -7.27 11.98
CA ASN A 97 -5.78 -8.58 11.81
C ASN A 97 -4.73 -9.66 11.57
N GLY A 98 -3.68 -9.32 10.82
CA GLY A 98 -2.49 -10.16 10.61
C GLY A 98 -1.52 -10.24 11.79
N LYS A 99 -1.86 -9.64 12.95
CA LYS A 99 -1.06 -9.66 14.19
C LYS A 99 0.39 -9.18 13.96
N ALA A 100 0.57 -8.19 13.11
CA ALA A 100 1.88 -7.61 12.83
C ALA A 100 2.50 -7.01 14.09
N LYS A 101 3.83 -6.96 14.13
CA LYS A 101 4.59 -6.31 15.20
C LYS A 101 4.66 -4.80 14.95
N ARG A 102 4.94 -4.02 16.01
CA ARG A 102 5.15 -2.57 15.94
C ARG A 102 3.97 -1.80 15.30
N LEU A 103 2.74 -2.15 15.65
CA LEU A 103 1.53 -1.54 15.07
C LEU A 103 1.49 -0.01 15.19
N ASN A 104 2.02 0.55 16.28
CA ASN A 104 2.04 2.00 16.50
C ASN A 104 2.97 2.72 15.52
N TRP A 105 4.15 2.13 15.27
CA TRP A 105 5.08 2.61 14.24
C TRP A 105 4.49 2.43 12.84
N LEU A 106 3.86 1.29 12.54
CA LEU A 106 3.20 1.10 11.24
C LEU A 106 2.12 2.15 10.99
N ALA A 107 1.31 2.46 12.02
CA ALA A 107 0.31 3.52 11.93
C ALA A 107 0.98 4.90 11.73
N SER A 108 2.06 5.20 12.44
CA SER A 108 2.77 6.48 12.25
C SER A 108 3.29 6.66 10.82
N GLN A 109 3.81 5.59 10.21
CA GLN A 109 4.27 5.63 8.82
C GLN A 109 3.11 5.77 7.83
N ARG A 110 2.02 5.01 8.00
CA ARG A 110 0.89 4.99 7.06
C ARG A 110 0.06 6.27 7.08
N PHE A 111 -0.04 6.91 8.24
CA PHE A 111 -0.74 8.18 8.42
C PHE A 111 0.18 9.39 8.29
N THR A 112 1.43 9.20 7.84
CA THR A 112 2.31 10.28 7.42
C THR A 112 2.24 10.40 5.91
N TYR A 113 1.62 11.46 5.42
CA TYR A 113 1.49 11.72 3.98
C TYR A 113 1.37 13.20 3.68
N LYS A 114 1.91 13.61 2.53
CA LYS A 114 2.00 15.02 2.12
C LYS A 114 2.67 15.82 3.24
N ASP A 115 1.91 16.71 3.86
CA ASP A 115 2.30 17.59 4.97
C ASP A 115 1.63 17.18 6.30
N VAL A 116 0.98 16.01 6.38
CA VAL A 116 0.60 15.37 7.64
C VAL A 116 1.79 14.58 8.18
N MET A 117 2.25 14.95 9.39
CA MET A 117 3.21 14.16 10.16
C MET A 117 2.51 13.46 11.32
N THR A 118 2.68 12.15 11.43
CA THR A 118 2.10 11.33 12.50
C THR A 118 3.21 10.68 13.31
N THR A 119 3.16 10.85 14.64
CA THR A 119 4.10 10.24 15.60
C THR A 119 3.67 8.82 15.98
N GLU A 120 4.57 8.02 16.56
CA GLU A 120 4.20 6.69 17.09
C GLU A 120 3.13 6.78 18.20
N GLY A 121 3.17 7.83 19.03
CA GLY A 121 2.16 8.06 20.07
C GLY A 121 0.77 8.34 19.48
N GLN A 122 0.69 9.10 18.39
CA GLN A 122 -0.56 9.25 17.62
C GLN A 122 -0.95 7.94 16.93
N GLY A 123 0.01 7.18 16.41
CA GLY A 123 -0.20 5.86 15.85
C GLY A 123 -0.87 4.89 16.84
N ALA A 124 -0.51 4.96 18.12
CA ALA A 124 -1.17 4.19 19.18
C ALA A 124 -2.65 4.57 19.34
N LYS A 125 -2.96 5.87 19.41
CA LYS A 125 -4.34 6.38 19.50
C LYS A 125 -5.18 6.00 18.28
N ILE A 126 -4.57 6.04 17.09
CA ILE A 126 -5.21 5.60 15.85
C ILE A 126 -5.55 4.11 15.92
N ASN A 127 -4.63 3.26 16.37
CA ASN A 127 -4.90 1.82 16.52
C ASN A 127 -6.04 1.54 17.50
N GLU A 128 -6.13 2.28 18.60
CA GLU A 128 -7.24 2.20 19.55
C GLU A 128 -8.57 2.59 18.89
N ALA A 129 -8.60 3.73 18.18
CA ALA A 129 -9.79 4.21 17.49
C ALA A 129 -10.28 3.24 16.40
N LEU A 130 -9.36 2.64 15.63
CA LEU A 130 -9.68 1.66 14.60
C LEU A 130 -10.34 0.39 15.18
N ARG A 131 -9.88 -0.06 16.36
CA ARG A 131 -10.49 -1.19 17.07
C ARG A 131 -11.84 -0.81 17.68
N ALA A 132 -11.93 0.35 18.32
CA ALA A 132 -13.14 0.82 18.99
C ALA A 132 -14.30 1.09 18.02
N THR A 133 -14.00 1.49 16.79
CA THR A 133 -15.04 1.68 15.75
C THR A 133 -15.58 0.37 15.18
N GLY A 134 -14.89 -0.76 15.39
CA GLY A 134 -15.15 -2.02 14.71
C GLY A 134 -14.77 -1.99 13.22
N PHE A 135 -13.98 -1.00 12.77
CA PHE A 135 -13.57 -0.88 11.38
C PHE A 135 -12.58 -1.97 10.97
N CYS A 136 -11.73 -2.41 11.90
CA CYS A 136 -10.96 -3.63 11.70
C CYS A 136 -11.80 -4.83 12.13
N GLU A 137 -11.96 -5.83 11.26
CA GLU A 137 -12.46 -7.15 11.65
C GLU A 137 -11.46 -7.82 12.59
N VAL A 138 -11.59 -7.55 13.89
CA VAL A 138 -10.72 -8.09 14.96
C VAL A 138 -11.23 -9.42 15.50
#